data_AF-A0A3C0CIF5-F1
#
_entry.id   AF-A0A3C0CIF5-F1
#
_cell.length_a   1.000
_cell.length_b   1.000
_cell.length_c   1.000
_cell.angle_alpha   90.00
_cell.angle_beta   90.00
_cell.angle_gamma   90.00
#
_symmetry.space_group_name_H-M   'P 1'
#
loop_
_entity.id
_entity.type
_entity.pdbx_description
1 polymer ?
#
loop_
_entity_poly.entity_id
_entity_poly.type
_entity_poly.pdbx_seq_one_letter_code
_entity_poly.pdbx_strand_id
1 'polypeptide(L)'
;MVLKLKFLHQSTEERRELILHGSIEKTLLLLSTPTLMMSVILSLMPLADGLFINNAAGTLVASAVTYCEPVVAMSTALAQGLSVAAMAVIGQANGQGDLQKVRHISVQVVVFAFLTGFCLAPLSALVAFPISAAV
;
A
#
# COMPACT_ATOMS: atom_id res chain seq x y z
N MET A 1 4.43 34.30 13.29
CA MET A 1 4.80 33.86 11.93
C MET A 1 4.06 32.55 11.65
N VAL A 2 2.82 32.65 11.17
CA VAL A 2 1.97 31.49 10.90
C VAL A 2 2.39 30.91 9.56
N LEU A 3 3.00 29.74 9.57
CA LEU A 3 3.29 28.97 8.36
C LEU A 3 1.95 28.67 7.69
N LYS A 4 1.53 29.50 6.73
CA LYS A 4 0.31 29.26 5.95
C LYS A 4 0.49 27.90 5.26
N LEU A 5 -0.24 26.88 5.73
CA LEU A 5 -0.44 25.61 5.03
C LEU A 5 -1.31 25.87 3.77
N LYS A 6 -0.82 26.70 2.84
CA LYS A 6 -1.40 26.91 1.51
C LYS A 6 -1.59 25.57 0.79
N PHE A 7 -0.79 24.56 1.14
CA PHE A 7 -0.87 23.18 0.68
C PHE A 7 -2.24 22.49 0.89
N LEU A 8 -2.92 22.79 2.01
CA LEU A 8 -4.17 22.11 2.37
C LEU A 8 -5.40 22.63 1.60
N HIS A 9 -5.29 23.75 0.90
CA HIS A 9 -6.42 24.45 0.26
C HIS A 9 -6.23 24.71 -1.24
N GLN A 10 -5.31 24.02 -1.91
CA GLN A 10 -5.16 24.17 -3.36
C GLN A 10 -6.25 23.43 -4.11
N SER A 11 -6.89 24.11 -5.05
CA SER A 11 -7.85 23.48 -5.97
C SER A 11 -7.15 22.46 -6.88
N THR A 12 -7.90 21.50 -7.41
CA THR A 12 -7.37 20.51 -8.36
C THR A 12 -6.74 21.18 -9.60
N GLU A 13 -7.22 22.37 -9.98
CA GLU A 13 -6.66 23.18 -11.07
C GLU A 13 -5.29 23.79 -10.70
N GLU A 14 -5.15 24.40 -9.52
CA GLU A 14 -3.87 24.98 -9.09
C GLU A 14 -2.77 23.91 -8.96
N ARG A 15 -3.13 22.71 -8.46
CA ARG A 15 -2.19 21.58 -8.39
C ARG A 15 -1.79 21.10 -9.78
N ARG A 16 -2.74 21.08 -10.73
CA ARG A 16 -2.48 20.68 -12.11
C ARG A 16 -1.58 21.69 -12.83
N GLU A 17 -1.81 22.98 -12.63
CA GLU A 17 -0.96 24.04 -13.20
C GLU A 17 0.48 23.98 -12.64
N LEU A 18 0.64 23.76 -11.34
CA LEU A 18 1.95 23.52 -10.71
C LEU A 18 2.68 22.31 -11.29
N ILE A 19 1.97 21.23 -11.60
CA ILE A 19 2.56 20.02 -12.20
C ILE A 19 2.97 20.26 -13.66
N LEU A 20 2.17 21.00 -14.43
CA LEU A 20 2.38 21.18 -15.88
C LEU A 20 3.34 22.34 -16.22
N HIS A 21 3.32 23.42 -15.44
CA HIS A 21 4.04 24.67 -15.76
C HIS A 21 4.90 25.19 -14.59
N GLY A 22 4.80 24.58 -13.40
CA GLY A 22 5.60 24.95 -12.25
C GLY A 22 7.07 24.54 -12.37
N SER A 23 7.88 25.03 -11.43
CA SER A 23 9.30 24.62 -11.33
C SER A 23 9.40 23.16 -10.90
N ILE A 24 10.16 22.38 -11.67
CA ILE A 24 10.36 20.93 -11.48
C ILE A 24 10.75 20.62 -10.03
N GLU A 25 11.67 21.39 -9.45
CA GLU A 25 12.14 21.21 -8.07
C GLU A 25 11.02 21.33 -7.02
N LYS A 26 10.16 22.35 -7.15
CA LYS A 26 9.06 22.58 -6.20
C LYS A 26 7.98 21.50 -6.35
N THR A 27 7.67 21.11 -7.58
CA THR A 27 6.70 20.03 -7.86
C THR A 27 7.23 18.69 -7.36
N LEU A 28 8.51 18.39 -7.55
CA LEU A 28 9.14 17.19 -7.05
C LEU A 28 9.14 17.15 -5.52
N LEU A 29 9.54 18.23 -4.85
CA LEU A 29 9.50 18.32 -3.39
C LEU A 29 8.07 18.18 -2.86
N LEU A 30 7.10 18.84 -3.51
CA LEU A 30 5.69 18.78 -3.14
C LEU A 30 5.12 17.36 -3.20
N LEU A 31 5.44 16.62 -4.25
CA LEU A 31 4.92 15.26 -4.48
C LEU A 31 5.71 14.17 -3.73
N SER A 32 7.02 14.36 -3.57
CA SER A 32 7.88 13.42 -2.85
C SER A 32 7.72 13.52 -1.33
N THR A 33 7.47 14.70 -0.76
CA THR A 33 7.27 14.87 0.69
C THR A 33 6.27 13.87 1.30
N PRO A 34 5.01 13.75 0.81
CA PRO A 34 4.07 12.79 1.38
C PRO A 34 4.50 11.33 1.16
N THR A 35 5.08 11.04 0.00
CA THR A 35 5.57 9.70 -0.34
C THR A 35 6.72 9.28 0.58
N LEU A 36 7.66 10.18 0.84
CA LEU A 36 8.80 9.96 1.73
C LEU A 36 8.34 9.77 3.18
N MET A 37 7.36 10.56 3.65
CA MET A 37 6.78 10.36 4.98
C MET A 37 6.16 8.96 5.11
N MET A 38 5.44 8.50 4.09
CA MET A 38 4.87 7.15 4.08
C MET A 38 5.96 6.08 4.09
N SER A 39 7.04 6.25 3.33
CA SER A 39 8.18 5.32 3.31
C SER A 39 8.90 5.24 4.67
N VAL A 40 9.03 6.37 5.39
CA VAL A 40 9.61 6.39 6.75
C VAL A 40 8.70 5.62 7.72
N ILE A 41 7.39 5.79 7.62
CA ILE A 41 6.43 5.05 8.46
C ILE A 41 6.51 3.54 8.14
N LEU A 42 6.58 3.18 6.87
CA LEU A 42 6.68 1.79 6.42
C LEU A 42 7.98 1.11 6.90
N SER A 43 9.10 1.84 7.00
CA SER A 43 10.36 1.28 7.52
C SER A 43 10.41 1.20 9.05
N LEU A 44 9.72 2.11 9.75
CA LEU A 44 9.63 2.10 11.21
C LEU A 44 8.78 0.95 11.76
N MET A 45 7.75 0.50 11.05
CA MET A 45 6.89 -0.61 11.48
C MET A 45 7.67 -1.91 11.78
N PRO A 46 8.42 -2.51 10.83
CA PRO A 46 9.16 -3.73 11.10
C PRO A 46 10.30 -3.53 12.11
N LEU A 47 10.86 -2.33 12.22
CA LEU A 47 11.85 -2.00 13.25
C LEU A 47 11.23 -2.02 14.65
N ALA A 48 10.06 -1.41 14.81
CA ALA A 48 9.31 -1.42 16.06
C ALA A 48 8.89 -2.85 16.41
N ASP A 49 8.27 -3.57 15.47
CA ASP A 49 7.84 -4.96 15.66
C ASP A 49 9.02 -5.85 16.07
N GLY A 50 10.16 -5.74 15.39
CA GLY A 50 11.37 -6.49 15.73
C GLY A 50 11.91 -6.17 17.13
N LEU A 51 11.94 -4.89 17.52
CA LEU A 51 12.35 -4.47 18.87
C LEU A 51 11.41 -4.99 19.96
N PHE A 52 10.09 -4.89 19.75
CA PHE A 52 9.09 -5.38 20.70
C PHE A 52 9.13 -6.90 20.81
N ILE A 53 9.22 -7.62 19.70
CA ILE A 53 9.27 -9.10 19.68
C ILE A 53 10.57 -9.59 20.33
N ASN A 54 11.71 -8.97 20.01
CA ASN A 54 13.01 -9.35 20.59
C ASN A 54 13.05 -9.10 22.10
N ASN A 55 12.48 -7.98 22.57
CA ASN A 55 12.48 -7.62 23.98
C ASN A 55 11.42 -8.38 24.81
N ALA A 56 10.23 -8.61 24.27
CA ALA A 56 9.10 -9.17 25.02
C ALA A 56 8.98 -10.71 24.98
N ALA A 57 9.51 -11.38 23.94
CA ALA A 57 9.15 -12.77 23.67
C ALA A 57 10.34 -13.75 23.58
N GLY A 58 11.57 -13.25 23.71
CA GLY A 58 12.79 -14.07 23.65
C GLY A 58 13.15 -14.54 22.24
N THR A 59 14.37 -15.05 22.06
CA THR A 59 14.92 -15.43 20.74
C THR A 59 14.07 -16.47 19.99
N LEU A 60 13.39 -17.38 20.71
CA LEU A 60 12.52 -18.40 20.12
C LEU A 60 11.30 -17.81 19.39
N VAL A 61 10.64 -16.82 19.98
CA VAL A 61 9.47 -16.19 19.35
C VAL A 61 9.88 -15.27 18.20
N ALA A 62 11.01 -14.58 18.34
CA ALA A 62 11.58 -13.80 17.24
C ALA A 62 11.88 -14.67 16.01
N SER A 63 12.48 -15.85 16.20
CA SER A 63 12.73 -16.80 15.11
C SER A 63 11.45 -17.34 14.47
N ALA A 64 10.41 -17.61 15.26
CA ALA A 64 9.12 -18.05 14.73
C ALA A 64 8.45 -16.97 13.86
N VAL A 65 8.52 -15.69 14.26
CA VAL A 65 7.97 -14.59 13.47
C VAL A 65 8.73 -14.41 12.16
N THR A 66 10.07 -14.43 12.20
CA THR A 66 10.90 -14.34 10.98
C THR A 66 10.64 -15.51 10.03
N TYR A 67 10.33 -16.71 10.55
CA TYR A 67 9.98 -17.85 9.72
C TYR A 67 8.64 -17.66 8.98
N CYS A 68 7.66 -17.00 9.61
CA CYS A 68 6.37 -16.70 8.99
C CYS A 68 6.42 -15.50 8.02
N GLU A 69 7.44 -14.65 8.12
CA GLU A 69 7.55 -13.39 7.36
C GLU A 69 7.50 -13.58 5.84
N PRO A 70 8.18 -14.56 5.22
CA PRO A 70 8.05 -14.84 3.78
C PRO A 70 6.62 -15.21 3.36
N VAL A 71 5.88 -15.97 4.18
CA VAL A 71 4.50 -16.37 3.88
C VAL A 71 3.56 -15.16 3.91
N VAL A 72 3.78 -14.27 4.89
CA VAL A 72 3.07 -12.99 4.97
C VAL A 72 3.44 -12.10 3.78
N ALA A 73 4.72 -12.01 3.42
CA ALA A 73 5.21 -11.23 2.29
C ALA A 73 4.62 -11.70 0.94
N MET A 74 4.46 -13.01 0.74
CA MET A 74 3.78 -13.54 -0.46
C MET A 74 2.31 -13.11 -0.51
N SER A 75 1.63 -13.15 0.63
CA SER A 75 0.23 -12.74 0.73
C SER A 75 0.04 -11.24 0.47
N THR A 76 0.94 -10.40 1.01
CA THR A 76 0.91 -8.95 0.79
C THR A 76 1.32 -8.57 -0.64
N ALA A 77 2.28 -9.28 -1.24
CA ALA A 77 2.69 -9.06 -2.63
C ALA A 77 1.53 -9.28 -3.62
N LEU A 78 0.70 -10.31 -3.40
CA LEU A 78 -0.51 -10.54 -4.20
C LEU A 78 -1.51 -9.38 -4.07
N ALA A 79 -1.76 -8.92 -2.85
CA ALA A 79 -2.65 -7.78 -2.60
C ALA A 79 -2.12 -6.49 -3.24
N GLN A 80 -0.81 -6.25 -3.15
CA GLN A 80 -0.16 -5.10 -3.81
C GLN A 80 -0.25 -5.20 -5.33
N GLY A 81 -0.01 -6.37 -5.92
CA GLY A 81 -0.13 -6.58 -7.36
C GLY A 81 -1.54 -6.26 -7.87
N LEU A 82 -2.57 -6.71 -7.16
CA LEU A 82 -3.96 -6.38 -7.50
C LEU A 82 -4.24 -4.88 -7.37
N SER A 83 -3.74 -4.24 -6.32
CA SER A 83 -3.87 -2.79 -6.10
C SER A 83 -3.24 -1.97 -7.22
N VAL A 84 -2.03 -2.34 -7.66
CA VAL A 84 -1.33 -1.67 -8.77
C VAL A 84 -2.08 -1.86 -10.09
N ALA A 85 -2.57 -3.08 -10.38
CA ALA A 85 -3.37 -3.35 -11.57
C ALA A 85 -4.68 -2.53 -11.58
N ALA A 86 -5.38 -2.50 -10.44
CA ALA A 86 -6.58 -1.70 -10.27
C ALA A 86 -6.32 -0.20 -10.51
N MET A 87 -5.26 0.33 -9.90
CA MET A 87 -4.87 1.73 -10.06
C MET A 87 -4.58 2.07 -11.53
N ALA A 88 -3.92 1.18 -12.27
CA ALA A 88 -3.65 1.37 -13.69
C ALA A 88 -4.95 1.41 -14.53
N VAL A 89 -5.88 0.47 -14.34
CA VAL A 89 -7.13 0.43 -15.10
C VAL A 89 -8.05 1.60 -14.76
N ILE A 90 -8.20 1.92 -13.46
CA ILE A 90 -8.98 3.06 -13.00
C ILE A 90 -8.36 4.38 -13.50
N GLY A 91 -7.03 4.49 -13.44
CA GLY A 91 -6.29 5.67 -13.93
C GLY A 91 -6.50 5.92 -15.42
N GLN A 92 -6.49 4.86 -16.24
CA GLN A 92 -6.81 4.96 -17.67
C GLN A 92 -8.25 5.42 -17.91
N ALA A 93 -9.24 4.86 -17.21
CA ALA A 93 -10.63 5.28 -17.33
C ALA A 93 -10.85 6.73 -16.87
N ASN A 94 -10.18 7.14 -15.79
CA ASN A 94 -10.21 8.51 -15.29
C ASN A 94 -9.57 9.50 -16.29
N GLY A 95 -8.49 9.09 -16.97
CA GLY A 95 -7.86 9.87 -18.03
C GLY A 95 -8.74 10.08 -19.27
N GLN A 96 -9.69 9.17 -19.53
CA GLN A 96 -10.69 9.29 -20.61
C GLN A 96 -11.87 10.22 -20.24
N GLY A 97 -11.96 10.67 -18.99
CA GLY A 97 -13.06 11.52 -18.49
C GLY A 97 -14.38 10.77 -18.25
N ASP A 98 -14.40 9.44 -18.37
CA ASP A 98 -15.60 8.62 -18.18
C ASP A 98 -15.76 8.20 -16.72
N LEU A 99 -16.41 9.07 -15.93
CA LEU A 99 -16.66 8.85 -14.51
C LEU A 99 -17.60 7.65 -14.24
N GLN A 100 -18.48 7.31 -15.18
CA GLN A 100 -19.38 6.15 -15.04
C GLN A 100 -18.58 4.85 -15.12
N LYS A 101 -17.68 4.77 -16.09
CA LYS A 101 -16.77 3.63 -16.26
C LYS A 101 -15.79 3.51 -15.10
N VAL A 102 -15.27 4.62 -14.58
CA VAL A 102 -14.46 4.63 -13.35
C VAL A 102 -15.21 3.99 -12.19
N ARG A 103 -16.47 4.39 -11.96
CA ARG A 103 -17.31 3.82 -10.88
C ARG A 103 -17.53 2.32 -11.08
N HIS A 104 -17.86 1.89 -12.30
CA HIS A 104 -18.11 0.48 -12.58
C HIS A 104 -16.85 -0.39 -12.36
N ILE A 105 -15.71 0.04 -12.91
CA ILE A 105 -14.42 -0.65 -12.74
C ILE A 105 -14.03 -0.70 -11.26
N SER A 106 -14.21 0.40 -10.53
CA SER A 106 -13.86 0.46 -9.10
C SER A 106 -14.65 -0.57 -8.29
N VAL A 107 -15.97 -0.67 -8.53
CA VAL A 107 -16.82 -1.68 -7.88
C VAL A 107 -16.40 -3.09 -8.30
N GLN A 108 -16.13 -3.32 -9.58
CA GLN A 108 -15.71 -4.63 -10.08
C GLN A 108 -14.38 -5.08 -9.45
N VAL A 109 -13.40 -4.18 -9.34
CA VAL A 109 -12.12 -4.45 -8.67
C VAL A 109 -12.35 -4.82 -7.20
N VAL A 110 -13.20 -4.08 -6.49
CA VAL A 110 -13.48 -4.35 -5.06
C VAL A 110 -14.13 -5.72 -4.88
N VAL A 111 -15.13 -6.05 -5.70
CA VAL A 111 -15.78 -7.38 -5.68
C VAL A 111 -14.78 -8.48 -6.02
N PHE A 112 -13.95 -8.27 -7.05
CA PHE A 112 -12.92 -9.22 -7.44
C PHE A 112 -11.87 -9.43 -6.35
N ALA A 113 -11.41 -8.34 -5.71
CA ALA A 113 -10.48 -8.40 -4.58
C ALA A 113 -11.08 -9.16 -3.39
N PHE A 114 -12.37 -8.93 -3.10
CA PHE A 114 -13.08 -9.63 -2.03
C PHE A 114 -13.19 -11.14 -2.31
N LEU A 115 -13.59 -11.52 -3.52
CA LEU A 115 -13.67 -12.93 -3.93
C LEU A 115 -12.28 -13.59 -3.91
N THR A 116 -11.26 -12.89 -4.40
CA THR A 116 -9.88 -13.39 -4.38
C THR A 116 -9.39 -13.58 -2.95
N GLY A 117 -9.64 -12.62 -2.05
CA GLY A 117 -9.31 -12.73 -0.63
C GLY A 117 -10.05 -13.87 0.07
N PHE A 118 -11.34 -14.07 -0.25
CA PHE A 118 -12.14 -15.17 0.27
C PHE A 118 -11.61 -16.55 -0.18
N CYS A 119 -11.08 -16.66 -1.40
CA CYS A 119 -10.41 -17.87 -1.87
C CYS A 119 -9.00 -18.04 -1.29
N LEU A 120 -8.28 -16.94 -1.07
CA LEU A 120 -6.90 -16.95 -0.58
C LEU A 120 -6.82 -17.30 0.91
N ALA A 121 -7.80 -16.88 1.72
CA ALA A 121 -7.85 -17.14 3.16
C ALA A 121 -7.89 -18.64 3.55
N PRO A 122 -8.75 -19.50 2.98
CA PRO A 122 -8.70 -20.93 3.25
C PRO A 122 -7.46 -21.59 2.64
N LEU A 123 -6.97 -21.10 1.50
CA LEU A 123 -5.74 -21.60 0.89
C LEU A 123 -4.52 -21.34 1.79
N SER A 124 -4.41 -20.14 2.37
CA SER A 124 -3.32 -19.81 3.28
C SER A 124 -3.39 -20.65 4.56
N ALA A 125 -4.59 -20.90 5.10
CA ALA A 125 -4.78 -21.79 6.24
C ALA A 125 -4.42 -23.25 5.91
N LEU A 126 -4.80 -23.77 4.74
CA LEU A 126 -4.46 -25.12 4.29
C LEU A 126 -2.96 -25.30 4.07
N VAL A 127 -2.28 -24.28 3.57
CA VAL A 127 -0.83 -24.28 3.31
C VAL A 127 -0.03 -24.07 4.61
N ALA A 128 -0.60 -23.42 5.63
CA ALA A 128 0.04 -23.28 6.93
C ALA A 128 0.26 -24.63 7.64
N PHE A 129 -0.67 -25.58 7.52
CA PHE A 129 -0.55 -26.92 8.13
C PHE A 129 0.69 -27.72 7.66
N PRO A 130 0.95 -27.91 6.35
CA PRO A 130 2.12 -28.64 5.88
C PRO A 130 3.42 -27.88 6.14
N ILE A 131 3.42 -26.54 6.07
CA ILE A 131 4.61 -25.73 6.36
C ILE A 131 5.00 -25.86 7.84
N SER A 132 4.03 -25.80 8.75
CA SER A 132 4.28 -25.98 10.19
C SER A 132 4.62 -27.43 10.57
N ALA A 133 4.23 -28.43 9.78
CA ALA A 133 4.54 -29.84 10.04
C ALA A 133 5.92 -30.25 9.51
N ALA A 134 6.54 -29.43 8.63
CA ALA A 134 7.86 -29.66 8.07
C ALA A 134 9.01 -29.02 8.87
N VAL A 135 8.70 -28.31 9.96
CA VAL A 135 9.63 -27.71 10.93
C VAL A 135 9.50 -28.43 12.27
#